data_AF-A0A9Y4K9S5-F1
#
_entry.id   AF-A0A9Y4K9S5-F1
#
_cell.length_a   1.000
_cell.length_b   1.000
_cell.length_c   1.000
_cell.angle_alpha   90.00
_cell.angle_beta   90.00
_cell.angle_gamma   90.00
#
_symmetry.space_group_name_H-M   'P 1'
#
loop_
_entity.id
_entity.type
_entity.pdbx_description
1 polymer ?
#
loop_
_entity_poly.entity_id
_entity_poly.type
_entity_poly.pdbx_seq_one_letter_code
_entity_poly.pdbx_strand_id
1 'polypeptide(L)'
;MAAAHKSLLLHFILLCATFLCHGKDLYFNDNKNLVLPGSYNIPWMAGIENFRTLSLITIPGTHDSMALYGGPEAECQVLSLMDQLRAGIRFLDLKVFALGDTLYVMHGVMYQHSTFKDVLDTVGSFLSEFKTEAVLIRVQPESFEKKTVNEMVQSLIGNDHNVWVSSGMPNMGQVRGKIVFLQKNTFTLGIPLINTIGKGSDKVSHIKDKDNTIIKQLNEATEACGGDNAVLTYTSGTGFGTFWGMFLTPKRVAEKVNPWLNQYLRQFYPNQPRPCFGIVAMDFPGTDLIQTVLSLNWW
;
A
#
# COMPACT_ATOMS: atom_id res chain seq x y z
N MET A 1 -16.44 -64.14 33.60
CA MET A 1 -16.48 -62.66 33.75
C MET A 1 -15.69 -62.04 32.61
N ALA A 2 -16.09 -60.85 32.17
CA ALA A 2 -16.20 -60.46 30.78
C ALA A 2 -14.93 -60.02 30.04
N ALA A 3 -14.98 -60.27 28.72
CA ALA A 3 -14.65 -59.43 27.57
C ALA A 3 -13.24 -58.82 27.38
N ALA A 4 -12.71 -59.15 26.20
CA ALA A 4 -11.62 -58.52 25.50
C ALA A 4 -11.96 -57.11 24.97
N HIS A 5 -10.92 -56.27 24.85
CA HIS A 5 -10.73 -55.28 23.77
C HIS A 5 -9.20 -55.15 23.58
N LYS A 6 -8.59 -55.87 22.63
CA LYS A 6 -8.24 -55.40 21.28
C LYS A 6 -7.74 -53.94 21.29
N SER A 7 -6.42 -53.74 21.13
CA SER A 7 -5.79 -53.43 19.82
C SER A 7 -5.81 -51.91 19.61
N LEU A 8 -4.80 -51.18 19.16
CA LEU A 8 -3.70 -51.47 18.25
C LEU A 8 -2.85 -50.17 18.17
N LEU A 9 -1.51 -50.29 18.11
CA LEU A 9 -0.59 -49.48 17.27
C LEU A 9 -0.54 -47.92 17.44
N LEU A 10 0.53 -47.17 17.18
CA LEU A 10 1.90 -47.38 16.69
C LEU A 10 2.67 -46.07 17.01
N HIS A 11 3.99 -46.18 17.05
CA HIS A 11 5.00 -45.14 17.27
C HIS A 11 5.05 -43.95 16.30
N PHE A 12 5.90 -42.98 16.69
CA PHE A 12 6.46 -41.82 15.97
C PHE A 12 5.50 -40.61 15.92
N ILE A 13 5.92 -39.39 16.22
CA ILE A 13 6.85 -38.60 15.42
C ILE A 13 7.47 -37.45 16.25
N LEU A 14 8.79 -37.34 16.12
CA LEU A 14 9.69 -36.18 16.18
C LEU A 14 9.42 -35.01 17.15
N LEU A 15 10.48 -34.71 17.91
CA LEU A 15 10.90 -33.35 18.22
C LEU A 15 10.65 -32.40 17.05
N CYS A 16 9.73 -31.45 17.23
CA CYS A 16 9.80 -30.20 16.50
C CYS A 16 10.41 -29.17 17.46
N ALA A 17 11.75 -29.08 17.43
CA ALA A 17 12.44 -27.88 17.83
C ALA A 17 12.02 -26.78 16.84
N THR A 18 10.92 -26.08 17.13
CA THR A 18 10.67 -24.81 16.46
C THR A 18 11.62 -23.81 17.09
N PHE A 19 12.67 -23.50 16.33
CA PHE A 19 13.51 -22.35 16.52
C PHE A 19 12.65 -21.14 16.92
N LEU A 20 12.75 -20.73 18.17
CA LEU A 20 12.51 -19.34 18.59
C LEU A 20 13.68 -18.49 18.05
N CYS A 21 13.85 -18.48 16.73
CA CYS A 21 14.41 -17.30 16.10
C CYS A 21 13.31 -16.26 16.22
N HIS A 22 13.52 -15.25 17.07
CA HIS A 22 12.80 -13.99 16.99
C HIS A 22 12.93 -13.48 15.55
N GLY A 23 11.99 -13.86 14.69
CA GLY A 23 11.86 -13.30 13.36
C GLY A 23 11.56 -11.83 13.58
N LYS A 24 12.53 -10.97 13.27
CA LYS A 24 12.32 -9.52 13.18
C LYS A 24 11.03 -9.30 12.38
N ASP A 25 10.14 -8.48 12.92
CA ASP A 25 8.74 -8.36 12.51
C ASP A 25 8.54 -8.49 10.99
N LEU A 26 8.01 -9.63 10.54
CA LEU A 26 7.89 -9.91 9.09
C LEU A 26 6.79 -9.08 8.41
N TYR A 27 5.81 -8.63 9.21
CA TYR A 27 4.62 -7.92 8.74
C TYR A 27 4.75 -6.40 8.89
N PHE A 28 5.70 -5.93 9.70
CA PHE A 28 5.98 -4.51 9.97
C PHE A 28 7.48 -4.27 9.81
N ASN A 29 7.89 -3.23 9.09
CA ASN A 29 9.30 -2.95 8.85
C ASN A 29 9.72 -1.57 9.33
N ASP A 30 10.66 -1.53 10.26
CA ASP A 30 11.37 -0.32 10.69
C ASP A 30 12.86 -0.32 10.33
N ASN A 31 13.29 -1.27 9.49
CA ASN A 31 14.64 -1.34 8.97
C ASN A 31 14.72 -0.64 7.60
N LYS A 32 15.67 0.29 7.48
CA LYS A 32 15.94 1.02 6.23
C LYS A 32 16.50 0.12 5.13
N ASN A 33 17.18 -0.96 5.51
CA ASN A 33 17.78 -1.89 4.57
C ASN A 33 16.76 -2.94 4.16
N LEU A 34 16.34 -2.89 2.89
CA LEU A 34 15.51 -3.93 2.30
C LEU A 34 16.30 -5.23 2.15
N VAL A 35 15.79 -6.31 2.73
CA VAL A 35 16.33 -7.67 2.56
C VAL A 35 15.24 -8.52 1.93
N LEU A 36 15.45 -8.90 0.67
CA LEU A 36 14.54 -9.79 -0.06
C LEU A 36 15.14 -11.20 -0.16
N PRO A 37 14.33 -12.27 0.00
CA PRO A 37 14.79 -13.61 -0.29
C PRO A 37 15.13 -13.75 -1.78
N GLY A 38 16.07 -14.65 -2.14
CA GLY A 38 16.48 -14.85 -3.53
C GLY A 38 15.35 -15.30 -4.47
N SER A 39 14.25 -15.82 -3.92
CA SER A 39 13.04 -16.21 -4.65
C SER A 39 12.02 -15.08 -4.80
N TYR A 40 12.31 -13.87 -4.32
CA TYR A 40 11.36 -12.76 -4.36
C TYR A 40 11.13 -12.27 -5.79
N ASN A 41 9.88 -12.31 -6.25
CA ASN A 41 9.52 -11.81 -7.56
C ASN A 41 9.18 -10.31 -7.50
N ILE A 42 10.15 -9.46 -7.84
CA ILE A 42 9.95 -8.00 -7.93
C ILE A 42 8.88 -7.63 -8.97
N PRO A 43 8.93 -8.12 -10.23
CA PRO A 43 7.92 -7.83 -11.25
C PRO A 43 6.67 -8.72 -11.07
N TRP A 44 5.92 -8.52 -9.99
CA TRP A 44 4.75 -9.34 -9.67
C TRP A 44 3.57 -9.13 -10.62
N MET A 45 3.44 -7.95 -11.25
CA MET A 45 2.36 -7.69 -12.21
C MET A 45 2.59 -8.40 -13.56
N ALA A 46 3.78 -8.96 -13.81
CA ALA A 46 4.08 -9.73 -15.02
C ALA A 46 3.14 -10.92 -15.24
N GLY A 47 2.65 -11.55 -14.17
CA GLY A 47 1.74 -12.70 -14.25
C GLY A 47 0.27 -12.34 -14.47
N ILE A 48 -0.10 -11.06 -14.53
CA ILE A 48 -1.49 -10.62 -14.71
C ILE A 48 -1.81 -10.55 -16.19
N GLU A 49 -2.96 -11.05 -16.64
CA GLU A 49 -3.34 -10.97 -18.05
C GLU A 49 -3.60 -9.53 -18.54
N ASN A 50 -3.22 -9.21 -19.78
CA ASN A 50 -3.30 -7.85 -20.32
C ASN A 50 -4.73 -7.27 -20.36
N PHE A 51 -5.75 -8.11 -20.53
CA PHE A 51 -7.15 -7.67 -20.61
C PHE A 51 -7.77 -7.36 -19.24
N ARG A 52 -7.11 -7.72 -18.13
CA ARG A 52 -7.63 -7.46 -16.78
C ARG A 52 -7.60 -5.97 -16.48
N THR A 53 -8.72 -5.45 -15.98
CA THR A 53 -8.83 -4.05 -15.53
C THR A 53 -8.04 -3.84 -14.23
N LEU A 54 -7.46 -2.65 -14.06
CA LEU A 54 -6.76 -2.30 -12.82
C LEU A 54 -7.68 -2.40 -11.58
N SER A 55 -8.97 -2.10 -11.72
CA SER A 55 -9.96 -2.16 -10.63
C SER A 55 -10.28 -3.56 -10.12
N LEU A 56 -9.77 -4.62 -10.77
CA LEU A 56 -9.88 -5.99 -10.28
C LEU A 56 -8.67 -6.44 -9.47
N ILE A 57 -7.60 -5.64 -9.44
CA ILE A 57 -6.32 -6.01 -8.83
C ILE A 57 -6.25 -5.44 -7.42
N THR A 58 -5.88 -6.28 -6.46
CA THR A 58 -5.55 -5.83 -5.11
C THR A 58 -4.11 -5.33 -5.09
N ILE A 59 -3.91 -4.03 -4.87
CA ILE A 59 -2.62 -3.37 -5.03
C ILE A 59 -2.08 -2.95 -3.64
N PRO A 60 -0.88 -3.43 -3.24
CA PRO A 60 -0.22 -2.92 -2.05
C PRO A 60 0.29 -1.49 -2.28
N GLY A 61 0.01 -0.62 -1.32
CA GLY A 61 0.33 0.79 -1.35
C GLY A 61 0.98 1.27 -0.07
N THR A 62 1.63 2.44 -0.14
CA THR A 62 2.12 3.15 1.05
C THR A 62 1.37 4.46 1.24
N HIS A 63 0.94 4.71 2.47
CA HIS A 63 0.41 6.01 2.88
C HIS A 63 1.58 6.98 3.10
N ASP A 64 1.42 8.23 2.65
CA ASP A 64 2.45 9.25 2.68
C ASP A 64 3.83 8.68 2.33
N SER A 65 3.95 8.12 1.12
CA SER A 65 5.02 7.21 0.71
C SER A 65 6.44 7.76 0.92
N MET A 66 6.57 9.08 0.95
CA MET A 66 7.84 9.78 1.11
C MET A 66 8.04 10.37 2.51
N ALA A 67 7.12 10.15 3.45
CA ALA A 67 7.24 10.60 4.84
C ALA A 67 8.27 9.74 5.61
N LEU A 68 9.55 9.96 5.27
CA LEU A 68 10.73 9.28 5.80
C LEU A 68 11.45 10.09 6.88
N TYR A 69 11.06 11.36 7.06
CA TYR A 69 11.71 12.32 7.94
C TYR A 69 10.68 13.16 8.71
N GLY A 70 11.13 13.78 9.80
CA GLY A 70 10.31 14.64 10.66
C GLY A 70 10.05 14.06 12.05
N GLY A 71 10.61 12.89 12.36
CA GLY A 71 10.51 12.25 13.66
C GLY A 71 9.27 11.36 13.81
N PRO A 72 9.10 10.72 14.98
CA PRO A 72 8.15 9.62 15.16
C PRO A 72 6.69 9.96 14.83
N GLU A 73 6.28 11.22 14.98
CA GLU A 73 4.91 11.67 14.71
C GLU A 73 4.62 11.90 13.22
N ALA A 74 5.66 12.07 12.40
CA ALA A 74 5.55 12.39 10.98
C ALA A 74 6.04 11.25 10.08
N GLU A 75 6.94 10.38 10.55
CA GLU A 75 7.45 9.27 9.76
C GLU A 75 6.39 8.17 9.58
N CYS A 76 6.05 7.87 8.33
CA CYS A 76 5.10 6.80 7.95
C CYS A 76 5.78 5.63 7.24
N GLN A 77 6.99 5.85 6.72
CA GLN A 77 7.76 4.86 5.96
C GLN A 77 9.21 4.84 6.41
N VAL A 78 9.91 3.72 6.16
CA VAL A 78 11.35 3.59 6.46
C VAL A 78 12.19 3.23 5.23
N LEU A 79 11.57 2.60 4.23
CA LEU A 79 12.23 2.20 3.00
C LEU A 79 12.33 3.38 2.04
N SER A 80 13.44 3.47 1.31
CA SER A 80 13.55 4.40 0.19
C SER A 80 12.45 4.12 -0.85
N LEU A 81 12.12 5.11 -1.69
CA LEU A 81 11.09 4.93 -2.72
C LEU A 81 11.41 3.74 -3.65
N MET A 82 12.67 3.61 -4.08
CA MET A 82 13.09 2.48 -4.91
C MET A 82 12.93 1.15 -4.18
N ASP A 83 13.23 1.10 -2.87
CA ASP A 83 13.06 -0.11 -2.08
C ASP A 83 11.59 -0.44 -1.82
N GLN A 84 10.71 0.55 -1.65
CA GLN A 84 9.26 0.31 -1.60
C GLN A 84 8.79 -0.36 -2.90
N LEU A 85 9.20 0.15 -4.06
CA LEU A 85 8.87 -0.43 -5.36
C LEU A 85 9.43 -1.85 -5.51
N ARG A 86 10.69 -2.09 -5.13
CA ARG A 86 11.30 -3.43 -5.14
C ARG A 86 10.62 -4.41 -4.18
N ALA A 87 10.15 -3.92 -3.04
CA ALA A 87 9.36 -4.70 -2.09
C ALA A 87 7.95 -5.04 -2.61
N GLY A 88 7.50 -4.47 -3.72
CA GLY A 88 6.24 -4.83 -4.38
C GLY A 88 5.15 -3.76 -4.28
N ILE A 89 5.41 -2.62 -3.63
CA ILE A 89 4.48 -1.48 -3.60
C ILE A 89 4.24 -0.96 -5.03
N ARG A 90 2.98 -0.73 -5.39
CA ARG A 90 2.58 -0.17 -6.69
C ARG A 90 1.57 0.97 -6.58
N PHE A 91 1.24 1.40 -5.36
CA PHE A 91 0.51 2.65 -5.11
C PHE A 91 1.31 3.56 -4.20
N LEU A 92 1.47 4.81 -4.62
CA LEU A 92 2.16 5.86 -3.90
C LEU A 92 1.20 7.00 -3.58
N ASP A 93 1.14 7.38 -2.31
CA ASP A 93 0.37 8.52 -1.83
C ASP A 93 1.31 9.67 -1.48
N LEU A 94 1.23 10.77 -2.23
CA LEU A 94 2.20 11.85 -2.16
C LEU A 94 1.53 13.16 -1.80
N LYS A 95 2.04 13.78 -0.74
CA LYS A 95 1.70 15.13 -0.34
C LYS A 95 2.74 16.11 -0.89
N VAL A 96 2.27 17.13 -1.58
CA VAL A 96 3.13 18.09 -2.27
C VAL A 96 2.79 19.53 -1.92
N PHE A 97 3.81 20.38 -1.91
CA PHE A 97 3.71 21.82 -1.72
C PHE A 97 4.38 22.54 -2.89
N ALA A 98 3.62 23.39 -3.56
CA ALA A 98 4.12 24.24 -4.63
C ALA A 98 4.83 25.46 -4.04
N LEU A 99 6.09 25.69 -4.45
CA LEU A 99 6.83 26.92 -4.14
C LEU A 99 7.68 27.32 -5.35
N GLY A 100 7.34 28.47 -5.94
CA GLY A 100 7.88 28.87 -7.24
C GLY A 100 7.56 27.81 -8.30
N ASP A 101 8.56 27.39 -9.06
CA ASP A 101 8.42 26.40 -10.14
C ASP A 101 8.69 24.96 -9.68
N THR A 102 8.75 24.71 -8.36
CA THR A 102 9.08 23.39 -7.81
C THR A 102 7.94 22.83 -6.94
N LEU A 103 7.60 21.57 -7.16
CA LEU A 103 6.75 20.78 -6.28
C LEU A 103 7.62 20.01 -5.28
N TYR A 104 7.63 20.47 -4.03
CA TYR A 104 8.32 19.82 -2.93
C TYR A 104 7.45 18.74 -2.31
N VAL A 105 8.04 17.60 -1.95
CA VAL A 105 7.34 16.55 -1.21
C VAL A 105 7.36 16.88 0.27
N MET A 106 6.18 16.93 0.88
CA MET A 106 5.98 17.39 2.25
C MET A 106 5.13 16.37 3.03
N HIS A 107 5.22 16.40 4.35
CA HIS A 107 4.20 15.82 5.23
C HIS A 107 3.84 16.87 6.28
N GLY A 108 2.68 17.51 6.12
CA GLY A 108 2.37 18.74 6.84
C GLY A 108 3.42 19.81 6.57
N VAL A 109 4.08 20.31 7.62
CA VAL A 109 5.15 21.32 7.51
C VAL A 109 6.55 20.72 7.28
N MET A 110 6.69 19.40 7.27
CA MET A 110 7.99 18.73 7.21
C MET A 110 8.40 18.42 5.77
N TYR A 111 9.51 19.01 5.33
CA TYR A 111 10.11 18.70 4.03
C TYR A 111 10.75 17.31 4.05
N GLN A 112 10.44 16.51 3.02
CA GLN A 112 10.87 15.11 2.94
C GLN A 112 12.15 14.90 2.11
N HIS A 113 12.93 15.96 1.93
CA HIS A 113 14.23 15.92 1.23
C HIS A 113 14.13 15.40 -0.22
N SER A 114 12.98 15.61 -0.87
CA SER A 114 12.70 15.16 -2.23
C SER A 114 11.71 16.09 -2.92
N THR A 115 11.84 16.24 -4.24
CA THR A 115 10.85 16.90 -5.08
C THR A 115 9.96 15.87 -5.79
N PHE A 116 8.80 16.32 -6.27
CA PHE A 116 7.93 15.45 -7.06
C PHE A 116 8.61 14.97 -8.34
N LYS A 117 9.51 15.78 -8.93
CA LYS A 117 10.33 15.37 -10.07
C LYS A 117 11.24 14.18 -9.72
N ASP A 118 11.92 14.22 -8.57
CA ASP A 118 12.78 13.11 -8.14
C ASP A 118 11.98 11.81 -7.96
N VAL A 119 10.74 11.92 -7.48
CA VAL A 119 9.80 10.78 -7.38
C VAL A 119 9.47 10.23 -8.76
N LEU A 120 9.11 11.09 -9.73
CA LEU A 120 8.84 10.67 -11.11
C LEU A 120 10.07 10.00 -11.75
N ASP A 121 11.26 10.57 -11.57
CA ASP A 121 12.51 10.02 -12.11
C ASP A 121 12.83 8.63 -11.51
N THR A 122 12.59 8.45 -10.21
CA THR A 122 12.79 7.16 -9.51
C THR A 122 11.80 6.12 -10.02
N VAL A 123 10.52 6.48 -10.14
CA VAL A 123 9.48 5.58 -10.64
C VAL A 123 9.71 5.24 -12.12
N GLY A 124 10.10 6.21 -12.94
CA GLY A 124 10.45 6.00 -14.34
C GLY A 124 11.64 5.05 -14.50
N SER A 125 12.67 5.20 -13.65
CA SER A 125 13.81 4.27 -13.61
C SER A 125 13.36 2.85 -13.27
N PHE A 126 12.52 2.69 -12.24
CA PHE A 126 11.95 1.40 -11.87
C PHE A 126 11.14 0.76 -13.00
N LEU A 127 10.25 1.53 -13.66
CA LEU A 127 9.42 1.04 -14.76
C LEU A 127 10.24 0.72 -16.01
N SER A 128 11.39 1.38 -16.21
CA SER A 128 12.33 1.05 -17.29
C SER A 128 13.02 -0.30 -17.09
N GLU A 129 13.31 -0.65 -15.83
CA GLU A 129 13.87 -1.95 -15.41
C GLU A 129 12.80 -3.05 -15.42
N PHE A 130 11.60 -2.75 -14.91
CA PHE A 130 10.49 -3.69 -14.77
C PHE A 130 9.29 -3.28 -15.62
N LYS A 131 9.42 -3.42 -16.95
CA LYS A 131 8.44 -2.94 -17.95
C LYS A 131 7.05 -3.57 -17.86
N THR A 132 6.91 -4.68 -17.15
CA THR A 132 5.61 -5.33 -16.92
C THR A 132 4.76 -4.62 -15.87
N GLU A 133 5.37 -3.79 -15.05
CA GLU A 133 4.73 -3.16 -13.90
C GLU A 133 4.04 -1.85 -14.28
N ALA A 134 3.13 -1.39 -13.43
CA ALA A 134 2.53 -0.06 -13.50
C ALA A 134 2.51 0.52 -12.08
N VAL A 135 2.79 1.82 -11.93
CA VAL A 135 2.81 2.47 -10.61
C VAL A 135 1.72 3.53 -10.54
N LEU A 136 0.82 3.38 -9.59
CA LEU A 136 -0.26 4.32 -9.34
C LEU A 136 0.24 5.42 -8.41
N ILE A 137 -0.04 6.68 -8.76
CA ILE A 137 0.35 7.84 -7.96
C ILE A 137 -0.88 8.70 -7.66
N ARG A 138 -1.15 8.93 -6.38
CA ARG A 138 -2.04 9.98 -5.92
C ARG A 138 -1.22 11.18 -5.49
N VAL A 139 -1.61 12.37 -5.96
CA VAL A 139 -1.01 13.65 -5.56
C VAL A 139 -2.01 14.43 -4.71
N GLN A 140 -1.56 14.89 -3.55
CA GLN A 140 -2.35 15.66 -2.59
C GLN A 140 -1.69 17.02 -2.33
N PRO A 141 -2.34 18.14 -2.65
CA PRO A 141 -1.83 19.46 -2.27
C PRO A 141 -1.91 19.69 -0.75
N GLU A 142 -0.78 20.04 -0.11
CA GLU A 142 -0.74 20.47 1.30
C GLU A 142 -1.07 21.96 1.48
N SER A 143 -1.04 22.76 0.41
CA SER A 143 -1.34 24.19 0.45
C SER A 143 -2.77 24.53 -0.01
N PHE A 144 -3.15 25.78 0.20
CA PHE A 144 -4.42 26.32 -0.30
C PHE A 144 -4.43 26.55 -1.82
N GLU A 145 -3.27 26.55 -2.48
CA GLU A 145 -3.11 26.79 -3.93
C GLU A 145 -3.31 25.53 -4.77
N LYS A 146 -4.47 24.91 -4.59
CA LYS A 146 -4.78 23.59 -5.16
C LYS A 146 -4.79 23.55 -6.70
N LYS A 147 -5.03 24.69 -7.36
CA LYS A 147 -5.02 24.78 -8.83
C LYS A 147 -3.60 24.72 -9.40
N THR A 148 -2.66 25.39 -8.75
CA THR A 148 -1.24 25.47 -9.14
C THR A 148 -0.61 24.08 -9.23
N VAL A 149 -0.96 23.17 -8.30
CA VAL A 149 -0.40 21.80 -8.29
C VAL A 149 -0.76 21.01 -9.55
N ASN A 150 -1.98 21.12 -10.08
CA ASN A 150 -2.36 20.41 -11.30
C ASN A 150 -1.56 20.86 -12.50
N GLU A 151 -1.44 22.18 -12.68
CA GLU A 151 -0.73 22.79 -13.79
C GLU A 151 0.76 22.44 -13.74
N MET A 152 1.36 22.47 -12.55
CA MET A 152 2.75 22.06 -12.35
C MET A 152 2.97 20.57 -12.63
N VAL A 153 2.08 19.68 -12.17
CA VAL A 153 2.18 18.25 -12.49
C VAL A 153 2.03 18.03 -14.00
N GLN A 154 1.07 18.68 -14.66
CA GLN A 154 0.93 18.63 -16.13
C GLN A 154 2.18 19.13 -16.84
N SER A 155 2.79 20.23 -16.37
CA SER A 155 4.03 20.75 -16.94
C SER A 155 5.20 19.79 -16.77
N LEU A 156 5.29 19.07 -15.64
CA LEU A 156 6.37 18.10 -15.39
C LEU A 156 6.25 16.86 -16.27
N ILE A 157 5.03 16.34 -16.46
CA ILE A 157 4.80 15.13 -17.28
C ILE A 157 4.74 15.45 -18.78
N GLY A 158 4.38 16.69 -19.15
CA GLY A 158 4.22 17.10 -20.55
C GLY A 158 3.30 16.16 -21.34
N ASN A 159 3.78 15.71 -22.50
CA ASN A 159 3.09 14.74 -23.37
C ASN A 159 3.67 13.31 -23.24
N ASP A 160 4.23 12.95 -22.08
CA ASP A 160 4.86 11.65 -21.88
C ASP A 160 3.85 10.50 -22.06
N HIS A 161 4.07 9.67 -23.08
CA HIS A 161 3.24 8.50 -23.38
C HIS A 161 3.36 7.38 -22.33
N ASN A 162 4.37 7.45 -21.45
CA ASN A 162 4.54 6.56 -20.30
C ASN A 162 3.74 7.03 -19.08
N VAL A 163 2.85 8.00 -19.24
CA VAL A 163 1.95 8.47 -18.18
C VAL A 163 0.49 8.30 -18.60
N TRP A 164 -0.31 7.70 -17.72
CA TRP A 164 -1.76 7.59 -17.87
C TRP A 164 -2.47 8.66 -17.03
N VAL A 165 -3.07 9.62 -17.71
CA VAL A 165 -3.87 10.71 -17.11
C VAL A 165 -5.35 10.67 -17.51
N SER A 166 -5.78 9.66 -18.27
CA SER A 166 -7.19 9.49 -18.65
C SER A 166 -8.03 9.03 -17.46
N SER A 167 -9.29 9.49 -17.41
CA SER A 167 -10.25 9.11 -16.37
C SER A 167 -10.84 7.71 -16.55
N GLY A 168 -10.72 7.11 -17.75
CA GLY A 168 -11.20 5.76 -17.98
C GLY A 168 -10.36 4.73 -17.23
N MET A 169 -11.02 3.71 -16.67
CA MET A 169 -10.35 2.58 -16.04
C MET A 169 -9.59 1.77 -17.10
N PRO A 170 -8.24 1.70 -17.03
CA PRO A 170 -7.47 0.97 -18.02
C PRO A 170 -7.40 -0.52 -17.67
N ASN A 171 -7.06 -1.31 -18.68
CA ASN A 171 -6.54 -2.66 -18.49
C ASN A 171 -5.02 -2.68 -18.34
N MET A 172 -4.48 -3.77 -17.81
CA MET A 172 -3.05 -3.96 -17.60
C MET A 172 -2.23 -3.69 -18.86
N GLY A 173 -2.66 -4.20 -20.02
CA GLY A 173 -1.94 -4.02 -21.28
C GLY A 173 -1.75 -2.55 -21.67
N GLN A 174 -2.66 -1.65 -21.28
CA GLN A 174 -2.57 -0.22 -21.54
C GLN A 174 -1.60 0.53 -20.62
N VAL A 175 -1.34 0.00 -19.43
CA VAL A 175 -0.59 0.69 -18.35
C VAL A 175 0.76 0.07 -18.00
N ARG A 176 1.12 -1.08 -18.57
CA ARG A 176 2.47 -1.62 -18.38
C ARG A 176 3.55 -0.62 -18.79
N GLY A 177 4.55 -0.45 -17.95
CA GLY A 177 5.62 0.52 -18.09
C GLY A 177 5.19 1.96 -17.82
N LYS A 178 3.98 2.19 -17.26
CA LYS A 178 3.43 3.54 -17.07
C LYS A 178 3.23 3.93 -15.61
N ILE A 179 3.34 5.24 -15.39
CA ILE A 179 2.81 5.92 -14.21
C ILE A 179 1.33 6.18 -14.43
N VAL A 180 0.49 5.79 -13.47
CA VAL A 180 -0.97 5.95 -13.55
C VAL A 180 -1.41 6.93 -12.47
N PHE A 181 -1.88 8.11 -12.87
CA PHE A 181 -2.36 9.09 -11.90
C PHE A 181 -3.75 8.71 -11.37
N LEU A 182 -4.02 9.08 -10.12
CA LEU A 182 -5.33 8.98 -9.50
C LEU A 182 -5.85 10.37 -9.16
N GLN A 183 -7.05 10.69 -9.63
CA GLN A 183 -7.69 11.97 -9.40
C GLN A 183 -8.63 11.96 -8.21
N LYS A 184 -8.61 13.05 -7.45
CA LYS A 184 -9.51 13.28 -6.33
C LYS A 184 -9.57 14.76 -5.96
N ASN A 185 -10.78 15.22 -5.61
CA ASN A 185 -11.05 16.59 -5.16
C ASN A 185 -10.56 17.61 -6.20
N THR A 186 -9.50 18.33 -5.89
CA THR A 186 -8.93 19.37 -6.75
C THR A 186 -7.88 18.83 -7.72
N PHE A 187 -7.35 17.63 -7.51
CA PHE A 187 -6.43 16.98 -8.45
C PHE A 187 -7.25 16.21 -9.49
N THR A 188 -7.09 16.52 -10.77
CA THR A 188 -8.02 16.10 -11.85
C THR A 188 -7.35 15.24 -12.94
N LEU A 189 -6.20 14.65 -12.66
CA LEU A 189 -5.48 13.79 -13.62
C LEU A 189 -5.64 12.32 -13.28
N GLY A 190 -5.99 11.50 -14.28
CA GLY A 190 -6.02 10.05 -14.18
C GLY A 190 -7.33 9.48 -13.64
N ILE A 191 -7.28 8.28 -13.09
CA ILE A 191 -8.46 7.47 -12.74
C ILE A 191 -9.14 8.07 -11.50
N PRO A 192 -10.48 8.24 -11.48
CA PRO A 192 -11.15 8.74 -10.28
C PRO A 192 -10.99 7.79 -9.10
N LEU A 193 -10.71 8.37 -7.93
CA LEU A 193 -10.45 7.65 -6.70
C LEU A 193 -11.60 7.81 -5.72
N ILE A 194 -12.17 6.69 -5.30
CA ILE A 194 -13.09 6.61 -4.17
C ILE A 194 -12.25 6.29 -2.93
N ASN A 195 -12.29 7.17 -1.92
CA ASN A 195 -11.81 6.75 -0.60
C ASN A 195 -13.01 6.19 0.15
N THR A 196 -12.81 5.06 0.79
CA THR A 196 -13.71 4.47 1.79
C THR A 196 -13.64 5.22 3.14
N ILE A 197 -13.07 6.42 3.16
CA ILE A 197 -12.87 7.26 4.35
C ILE A 197 -14.16 7.99 4.72
N GLY A 198 -14.72 7.67 5.89
CA GLY A 198 -15.51 8.62 6.66
C GLY A 198 -14.60 9.62 7.38
N LYS A 199 -15.03 10.87 7.60
CA LYS A 199 -14.22 11.91 8.29
C LYS A 199 -13.56 11.34 9.57
N GLY A 200 -12.23 11.42 9.67
CA GLY A 200 -11.46 11.06 10.87
C GLY A 200 -10.96 9.61 10.96
N SER A 201 -10.99 8.81 9.89
CA SER A 201 -10.54 7.41 9.88
C SER A 201 -9.04 7.19 10.09
N ASP A 202 -8.25 8.25 9.99
CA ASP A 202 -6.82 8.33 10.27
C ASP A 202 -6.52 8.56 11.76
N LYS A 203 -7.50 9.04 12.53
CA LYS A 203 -7.39 9.29 13.97
C LYS A 203 -7.67 8.03 14.77
N VAL A 204 -6.70 7.61 15.58
CA VAL A 204 -6.78 6.39 16.39
C VAL A 204 -6.87 6.75 17.87
N SER A 205 -8.05 6.52 18.47
CA SER A 205 -8.22 6.52 19.94
C SER A 205 -7.86 5.16 20.53
N HIS A 206 -8.38 4.09 19.91
CA HIS A 206 -8.09 2.70 20.24
C HIS A 206 -7.83 1.90 18.96
N ILE A 207 -6.83 1.02 19.00
CA ILE A 207 -6.44 0.20 17.83
C ILE A 207 -7.62 -0.65 17.32
N LYS A 208 -8.45 -1.17 18.22
CA LYS A 208 -9.62 -2.00 17.84
C LYS A 208 -10.67 -1.22 17.02
N ASP A 209 -10.81 0.09 17.24
CA ASP A 209 -11.71 0.93 16.44
C ASP A 209 -11.19 1.07 15.01
N LYS A 210 -9.86 1.06 14.85
CA LYS A 210 -9.20 1.06 13.55
C LYS A 210 -9.42 -0.25 12.81
N ASP A 211 -9.30 -1.40 13.48
CA ASP A 211 -9.57 -2.72 12.90
C ASP A 211 -10.99 -2.80 12.29
N ASN A 212 -12.01 -2.37 13.06
CA ASN A 212 -13.39 -2.34 12.58
C ASN A 212 -13.58 -1.39 11.37
N THR A 213 -12.90 -0.25 11.39
CA THR A 213 -12.91 0.70 10.27
C THR A 213 -12.28 0.07 9.03
N ILE A 214 -11.14 -0.60 9.17
CA ILE A 214 -10.47 -1.29 8.07
C ILE A 214 -11.37 -2.39 7.49
N ILE A 215 -12.04 -3.20 8.32
CA ILE A 215 -12.99 -4.21 7.85
C ILE A 215 -14.10 -3.57 7.00
N LYS A 216 -14.70 -2.48 7.48
CA LYS A 216 -15.74 -1.76 6.73
C LYS A 216 -15.23 -1.26 5.38
N GLN A 217 -14.03 -0.67 5.36
CA GLN A 217 -13.41 -0.15 4.15
C GLN A 217 -13.06 -1.26 3.14
N LEU A 218 -12.56 -2.40 3.61
CA LEU A 218 -12.26 -3.55 2.76
C LEU A 218 -13.54 -4.16 2.18
N ASN A 219 -14.64 -4.22 2.93
CA ASN A 219 -15.94 -4.65 2.41
C ASN A 219 -16.47 -3.69 1.33
N GLU A 220 -16.42 -2.37 1.57
CA GLU A 220 -16.78 -1.36 0.56
C GLU A 220 -15.90 -1.47 -0.70
N ALA A 221 -14.61 -1.74 -0.54
CA ALA A 221 -13.70 -1.98 -1.66
C ALA A 221 -14.05 -3.24 -2.44
N THR A 222 -14.45 -4.32 -1.75
CA THR A 222 -14.91 -5.56 -2.39
C THR A 222 -16.16 -5.35 -3.24
N GLU A 223 -17.12 -4.56 -2.75
CA GLU A 223 -18.35 -4.23 -3.49
C GLU A 223 -18.09 -3.37 -4.72
N ALA A 224 -17.08 -2.50 -4.68
CA ALA A 224 -16.74 -1.59 -5.77
C ALA A 224 -15.71 -2.16 -6.77
N CYS A 225 -15.11 -3.32 -6.49
CA CYS A 225 -14.14 -3.94 -7.39
C CYS A 225 -14.72 -4.24 -8.78
N GLY A 226 -13.89 -4.06 -9.80
CA GLY A 226 -14.29 -4.18 -11.20
C GLY A 226 -15.07 -2.99 -11.76
N GLY A 227 -15.34 -1.96 -10.94
CA GLY A 227 -15.92 -0.70 -11.41
C GLY A 227 -14.94 0.21 -12.15
N ASP A 228 -15.39 1.42 -12.47
CA ASP A 228 -14.62 2.42 -13.23
C ASP A 228 -13.72 3.32 -12.36
N ASN A 229 -13.72 3.10 -11.04
CA ASN A 229 -12.97 3.90 -10.09
C ASN A 229 -11.91 3.06 -9.39
N ALA A 230 -10.79 3.69 -9.03
CA ALA A 230 -9.86 3.11 -8.06
C ALA A 230 -10.46 3.24 -6.66
N VAL A 231 -10.31 2.21 -5.83
CA VAL A 231 -10.81 2.20 -4.45
C VAL A 231 -9.65 2.10 -3.50
N LEU A 232 -9.60 2.97 -2.50
CA LEU A 232 -8.47 3.09 -1.59
C LEU A 232 -8.90 2.91 -0.13
N THR A 233 -8.26 1.96 0.53
CA THR A 233 -8.35 1.68 1.96
C THR A 233 -7.07 2.09 2.66
N TYR A 234 -7.20 2.85 3.75
CA TYR A 234 -6.05 3.24 4.59
C TYR A 234 -6.02 2.43 5.87
N THR A 235 -4.94 1.69 6.05
CA THR A 235 -4.64 0.94 7.27
C THR A 235 -3.72 1.73 8.21
N SER A 236 -3.09 2.79 7.70
CA SER A 236 -2.34 3.79 8.46
C SER A 236 -3.22 4.57 9.44
N GLY A 237 -2.60 5.13 10.47
CA GLY A 237 -3.27 6.00 11.42
C GLY A 237 -2.32 6.61 12.43
N THR A 238 -2.74 7.71 13.04
CA THR A 238 -2.01 8.39 14.11
C THR A 238 -2.96 8.66 15.28
N GLY A 239 -2.40 8.66 16.48
CA GLY A 239 -3.16 8.90 17.69
C GLY A 239 -3.69 10.32 17.80
N PHE A 240 -4.93 10.47 18.26
CA PHE A 240 -5.53 11.80 18.45
C PHE A 240 -6.41 11.86 19.70
N GLY A 241 -6.31 12.96 20.45
CA GLY A 241 -7.35 13.40 21.39
C GLY A 241 -7.46 12.68 22.74
N THR A 242 -6.53 11.79 23.12
CA THR A 242 -6.51 11.17 24.46
C THR A 242 -5.08 11.04 25.03
N PHE A 243 -4.94 10.90 26.36
CA PHE A 243 -3.64 10.69 27.02
C PHE A 243 -2.90 9.45 26.52
N TRP A 244 -3.62 8.40 26.13
CA TRP A 244 -3.03 7.21 25.53
C TRP A 244 -2.81 7.37 24.02
N GLY A 245 -3.68 8.13 23.34
CA GLY A 245 -3.56 8.44 21.91
C GLY A 245 -2.33 9.28 21.58
N MET A 246 -1.88 10.21 22.45
CA MET A 246 -0.67 11.01 22.17
C MET A 246 0.61 10.17 22.04
N PHE A 247 0.58 8.90 22.44
CA PHE A 247 1.70 7.96 22.33
C PHE A 247 1.57 7.00 21.15
N LEU A 248 0.50 7.08 20.35
CA LEU A 248 0.27 6.26 19.16
C LEU A 248 0.81 6.96 17.91
N THR A 249 2.13 6.96 17.76
CA THR A 249 2.78 7.37 16.52
C THR A 249 2.34 6.47 15.34
N PRO A 250 2.44 6.94 14.07
CA PRO A 250 2.21 6.10 12.90
C PRO A 250 2.93 4.74 12.98
N LYS A 251 4.19 4.76 13.42
CA LYS A 251 4.99 3.55 13.66
C LYS A 251 4.32 2.58 14.65
N ARG A 252 3.89 3.07 15.82
CA ARG A 252 3.26 2.25 16.87
C ARG A 252 1.89 1.72 16.48
N VAL A 253 1.15 2.46 15.65
CA VAL A 253 -0.10 1.96 15.07
C VAL A 253 0.20 0.83 14.10
N ALA A 254 1.16 1.02 13.18
CA ALA A 254 1.57 0.01 12.20
C ALA A 254 2.11 -1.29 12.84
N GLU A 255 2.87 -1.19 13.94
CA GLU A 255 3.35 -2.35 14.72
C GLU A 255 2.21 -3.27 15.22
N LYS A 256 0.98 -2.75 15.34
CA LYS A 256 -0.20 -3.52 15.78
C LYS A 256 -1.14 -3.86 14.63
N VAL A 257 -1.40 -2.89 13.76
CA VAL A 257 -2.33 -3.05 12.64
C VAL A 257 -1.77 -3.99 11.57
N ASN A 258 -0.46 -3.92 11.26
CA ASN A 258 0.10 -4.72 10.16
C ASN A 258 0.04 -6.24 10.42
N PRO A 259 0.43 -6.76 11.61
CA PRO A 259 0.24 -8.19 11.92
C PRO A 259 -1.23 -8.62 11.92
N TRP A 260 -2.14 -7.79 12.45
CA TRP A 260 -3.56 -8.07 12.47
C TRP A 260 -4.15 -8.10 11.05
N LEU A 261 -3.81 -7.11 10.22
CA LEU A 261 -4.24 -7.03 8.82
C LEU A 261 -3.77 -8.27 8.05
N ASN A 262 -2.51 -8.69 8.26
CA ASN A 262 -2.00 -9.91 7.67
C ASN A 262 -2.85 -11.13 8.06
N GLN A 263 -3.18 -11.29 9.35
CA GLN A 263 -4.06 -12.37 9.81
C GLN A 263 -5.45 -12.30 9.18
N TYR A 264 -6.04 -11.10 9.11
CA TYR A 264 -7.36 -10.87 8.53
C TYR A 264 -7.37 -11.23 7.03
N LEU A 265 -6.40 -10.76 6.25
CA LEU A 265 -6.34 -11.02 4.81
C LEU A 265 -6.12 -12.50 4.47
N ARG A 266 -5.30 -13.21 5.26
CA ARG A 266 -5.03 -14.64 5.06
C ARG A 266 -6.27 -15.53 5.21
N GLN A 267 -7.30 -15.08 5.93
CA GLN A 267 -8.55 -15.85 6.07
C GLN A 267 -9.27 -16.05 4.74
N PHE A 268 -9.00 -15.22 3.72
CA PHE A 268 -9.63 -15.29 2.41
C PHE A 268 -8.90 -16.24 1.44
N TYR A 269 -7.74 -16.77 1.80
CA TYR A 269 -6.96 -17.65 0.91
C TYR A 269 -7.65 -18.96 0.52
N PRO A 270 -8.43 -19.61 1.42
CA PRO A 270 -9.21 -20.79 1.07
C PRO A 270 -10.38 -20.49 0.12
N ASN A 271 -10.81 -19.23 0.03
CA ASN A 271 -11.98 -18.86 -0.77
C ASN A 271 -11.61 -18.75 -2.24
N GLN A 272 -12.50 -19.24 -3.12
CA GLN A 272 -12.40 -19.11 -4.56
C GLN A 272 -13.78 -18.74 -5.12
N PRO A 273 -13.92 -17.60 -5.84
CA PRO A 273 -12.90 -16.57 -6.08
C PRO A 273 -12.53 -15.80 -4.79
N ARG A 274 -11.27 -15.39 -4.64
CA ARG A 274 -10.87 -14.48 -3.55
C ARG A 274 -11.44 -13.07 -3.80
N PRO A 275 -11.79 -12.32 -2.74
CA PRO A 275 -12.21 -10.93 -2.86
C PRO A 275 -11.06 -10.04 -3.37
N CYS A 276 -11.44 -9.00 -4.10
CA CYS A 276 -10.56 -7.90 -4.46
C CYS A 276 -10.75 -6.78 -3.43
N PHE A 277 -9.66 -6.12 -3.02
CA PHE A 277 -9.71 -5.02 -2.04
C PHE A 277 -9.25 -3.68 -2.60
N GLY A 278 -9.08 -3.58 -3.93
CA GLY A 278 -8.50 -2.40 -4.56
C GLY A 278 -7.13 -2.08 -3.98
N ILE A 279 -6.89 -0.82 -3.63
CA ILE A 279 -5.63 -0.35 -3.08
C ILE A 279 -5.66 -0.44 -1.55
N VAL A 280 -4.66 -1.11 -0.98
CA VAL A 280 -4.43 -1.18 0.47
C VAL A 280 -3.19 -0.36 0.82
N ALA A 281 -3.39 0.87 1.29
CA ALA A 281 -2.30 1.76 1.69
C ALA A 281 -1.94 1.57 3.17
N MET A 282 -0.64 1.34 3.42
CA MET A 282 -0.09 0.93 4.72
C MET A 282 1.04 1.88 5.16
N ASP A 283 1.25 1.97 6.48
CA ASP A 283 2.47 2.53 7.07
C ASP A 283 3.42 1.38 7.43
N PHE A 284 4.73 1.57 7.18
CA PHE A 284 5.79 0.60 7.51
C PHE A 284 5.47 -0.87 7.15
N PRO A 285 4.95 -1.19 5.94
CA PRO A 285 4.60 -2.57 5.62
C PRO A 285 5.86 -3.44 5.56
N GLY A 286 5.82 -4.58 6.26
CA GLY A 286 6.83 -5.64 6.12
C GLY A 286 6.62 -6.44 4.84
N THR A 287 7.69 -7.08 4.35
CA THR A 287 7.68 -7.83 3.09
C THR A 287 6.63 -8.94 3.07
N ASP A 288 6.38 -9.60 4.20
CA ASP A 288 5.40 -10.69 4.25
C ASP A 288 3.97 -10.16 4.19
N LEU A 289 3.70 -8.99 4.77
CA LEU A 289 2.39 -8.35 4.62
C LEU A 289 2.17 -7.92 3.17
N ILE A 290 3.18 -7.35 2.51
CA ILE A 290 3.10 -7.02 1.09
C ILE A 290 2.81 -8.28 0.27
N GLN A 291 3.55 -9.37 0.49
CA GLN A 291 3.29 -10.65 -0.16
C GLN A 291 1.89 -11.20 0.14
N THR A 292 1.38 -10.97 1.35
CA THR A 292 0.03 -11.38 1.71
C THR A 292 -1.02 -10.66 0.87
N VAL A 293 -0.86 -9.35 0.66
CA VAL A 293 -1.73 -8.54 -0.21
C VAL A 293 -1.59 -9.01 -1.66
N LEU A 294 -0.37 -9.21 -2.14
CA LEU A 294 -0.11 -9.69 -3.50
C LEU A 294 -0.74 -11.05 -3.77
N SER A 295 -0.71 -11.96 -2.80
CA SER A 295 -1.28 -13.30 -2.94
C SER A 295 -2.80 -13.31 -3.04
N LEU A 296 -3.51 -12.20 -2.76
CA LEU A 296 -4.95 -12.10 -3.00
C LEU A 296 -5.29 -12.02 -4.49
N ASN A 297 -4.33 -11.61 -5.31
CA ASN A 297 -4.39 -11.64 -6.76
C ASN A 297 -4.20 -13.08 -7.24
N TRP A 298 -5.28 -13.86 -7.22
CA TRP A 298 -5.30 -15.21 -7.76
C TRP A 298 -5.80 -15.14 -9.20
N TRP A 299 -4.98 -15.60 -10.14
CA TRP A 299 -5.38 -15.74 -11.54
C TRP A 299 -4.78 -17.02 -12.11
#